data_AF-A0A8H7MYY7-F1
#
_entry.id   AF-A0A8H7MYY7-F1
#
_cell.length_a   1.000
_cell.length_b   1.000
_cell.length_c   1.000
_cell.angle_alpha   90.00
_cell.angle_beta   90.00
_cell.angle_gamma   90.00
#
_symmetry.space_group_name_H-M   'P 1'
#
loop_
_entity.id
_entity.type
_entity.pdbx_description
1 polymer ?
#
loop_
_entity_poly.entity_id
_entity_poly.type
_entity_poly.pdbx_seq_one_letter_code
_entity_poly.pdbx_strand_id
1 'polypeptide(L)' 'MDDLMNLELLSLVSKVTSELQNHVGISDKTLAEFLISQRIESDTPDVFRKKLDGLGADFLPVWWTV' A
#
# COMPACT_ATOMS: atom_id res chain seq x y z
N MET A 1 16.38 15.39 -10.83
CA MET A 1 15.62 14.19 -11.26
C MET A 1 15.18 13.37 -10.06
N ASP A 2 16.01 13.24 -9.01
CA ASP A 2 15.65 12.52 -7.78
C ASP A 2 14.55 13.21 -6.95
N ASP A 3 14.54 14.54 -6.87
CA ASP A 3 13.55 15.27 -6.06
C ASP A 3 12.10 15.07 -6.54
N LEU A 4 11.89 14.99 -7.85
CA LEU A 4 10.56 14.76 -8.40
C LEU A 4 10.04 13.35 -8.06
N MET A 5 10.90 12.33 -8.19
CA MET A 5 10.56 10.95 -7.84
C MET A 5 10.29 10.82 -6.34
N ASN A 6 11.07 11.50 -5.50
CA ASN A 6 10.83 11.56 -4.05
C ASN A 6 9.48 12.22 -3.73
N LEU A 7 9.11 13.31 -4.40
CA LEU A 7 7.82 13.97 -4.22
C LEU A 7 6.65 13.08 -4.66
N GLU A 8 6.80 12.34 -5.76
CA GLU A 8 5.78 11.37 -6.22
C GLU A 8 5.60 10.23 -5.22
N LEU A 9 6.70 9.69 -4.69
CA LEU A 9 6.64 8.66 -3.64
C LEU A 9 5.97 9.20 -2.37
N LEU A 10 6.34 10.41 -1.92
CA LEU A 10 5.72 11.05 -0.76
C LEU A 10 4.22 11.28 -0.96
N SER A 11 3.82 11.70 -2.16
CA SER A 11 2.42 11.87 -2.53
C SER A 11 1.66 10.54 -2.50
N LEU A 12 2.26 9.47 -3.02
CA LEU A 12 1.68 8.13 -2.99
C LEU A 12 1.53 7.61 -1.55
N VAL A 13 2.57 7.75 -0.73
CA VAL A 13 2.55 7.35 0.69
C VAL A 13 1.45 8.10 1.44
N SER A 14 1.33 9.41 1.22
CA SER A 14 0.27 10.23 1.83
C SER A 14 -1.13 9.76 1.42
N LYS A 15 -1.32 9.47 0.13
CA LYS A 15 -2.59 8.96 -0.41
C LYS A 15 -2.95 7.61 0.19
N VAL A 16 -2.02 6.64 0.20
CA VAL A 16 -2.26 5.31 0.79
C VAL A 16 -2.54 5.39 2.28
N THR A 17 -1.83 6.25 3.01
CA THR A 17 -2.09 6.50 4.45
C THR A 17 -3.51 7.03 4.66
N SER A 18 -3.98 7.93 3.81
CA SER A 18 -5.34 8.48 3.89
C SER A 18 -6.41 7.41 3.60
N GLU A 19 -6.18 6.55 2.61
CA GLU A 19 -7.08 5.41 2.34
C GLU A 19 -7.11 4.42 3.51
N LEU A 20 -5.97 4.19 4.20
CA LEU A 20 -5.91 3.34 5.39
C LEU A 20 -6.77 3.93 6.50
N GLN A 21 -6.67 5.24 6.71
CA GLN A 21 -7.48 5.91 7.71
C GLN A 21 -8.97 5.86 7.36
N ASN A 22 -9.33 6.07 6.10
CA ASN A 22 -10.72 6.16 5.67
C ASN A 22 -11.44 4.80 5.70
N HIS A 23 -10.75 3.73 5.36
CA HIS A 23 -11.37 2.43 5.13
C HIS A 23 -11.10 1.38 6.20
N VAL A 24 -9.98 1.49 6.93
CA VAL A 24 -9.62 0.57 8.02
C VAL A 24 -9.32 1.28 9.33
N GLY A 25 -9.41 2.62 9.38
CA GLY A 25 -9.18 3.40 10.59
C GLY A 25 -7.72 3.43 11.06
N ILE A 26 -6.77 3.11 10.17
CA ILE A 26 -5.34 3.05 10.48
C ILE A 26 -4.63 4.23 9.82
N SER A 27 -4.02 5.11 10.62
CA SER A 27 -3.16 6.20 10.12
C SER A 27 -1.69 5.90 10.40
N ASP A 28 -1.13 4.92 9.69
CA ASP A 28 0.27 4.49 9.84
C ASP A 28 1.04 4.62 8.52
N LYS A 29 2.04 5.50 8.52
CA LYS A 29 2.92 5.75 7.37
C LYS A 29 3.81 4.55 7.06
N THR A 30 4.33 3.86 8.08
CA THR A 30 5.21 2.69 7.90
C THR A 30 4.44 1.56 7.21
N LEU A 31 3.18 1.37 7.60
CA LEU A 31 2.30 0.41 6.92
C LEU A 31 2.04 0.82 5.47
N ALA A 32 1.79 2.11 5.19
CA ALA A 32 1.61 2.59 3.83
C ALA A 32 2.85 2.36 2.94
N GLU A 33 4.04 2.69 3.44
CA GLU A 33 5.31 2.43 2.75
C GLU A 33 5.54 0.94 2.49
N PHE A 34 5.20 0.08 3.47
CA PHE A 34 5.27 -1.37 3.33
C PHE A 34 4.31 -1.89 2.24
N LEU A 35 3.05 -1.44 2.22
CA LEU A 35 2.09 -1.87 1.19
C LEU A 35 2.52 -1.43 -0.22
N ILE A 36 3.09 -0.23 -0.34
CA ILE A 36 3.65 0.26 -1.60
C ILE A 36 4.82 -0.60 -2.06
N SER A 37 5.75 -0.97 -1.17
CA SER A 37 6.87 -1.85 -1.54
C SER A 37 6.39 -3.23 -1.98
N GLN A 38 5.45 -3.82 -1.25
CA GLN A 38 4.86 -5.11 -1.60
C GLN A 38 4.14 -5.08 -2.95
N ARG A 39 3.46 -3.97 -3.28
CA ARG A 39 2.80 -3.78 -4.57
C ARG A 39 3.81 -3.63 -5.71
N ILE A 40 4.90 -2.90 -5.52
CA ILE A 40 5.95 -2.73 -6.54
C ILE A 40 6.65 -4.07 -6.84
N GLU A 41 6.83 -4.92 -5.84
CA GLU A 41 7.41 -6.27 -5.99
C GLU A 41 6.41 -7.32 -6.51
N SER A 42 5.20 -6.93 -6.90
CA SER A 42 4.15 -7.85 -7.35
C SER A 42 3.77 -7.58 -8.80
N ASP A 43 4.06 -8.54 -9.67
CA ASP A 43 3.82 -8.41 -11.11
C ASP A 43 2.32 -8.33 -11.46
N THR A 44 1.47 -8.95 -10.63
CA THR A 44 0.02 -8.95 -10.81
C THR A 44 -0.72 -8.65 -9.50
N PRO A 45 -1.95 -8.11 -9.59
CA PRO A 45 -2.81 -7.94 -8.42
C PRO A 45 -3.01 -9.23 -7.61
N ASP A 46 -3.10 -10.39 -8.28
CA ASP A 46 -3.22 -11.70 -7.62
C ASP A 46 -1.98 -12.10 -6.82
N VAL A 47 -0.79 -11.78 -7.32
CA VAL A 47 0.48 -12.02 -6.59
C VAL A 47 0.54 -11.14 -5.35
N PHE A 48 0.17 -9.87 -5.49
CA PHE A 48 0.09 -8.94 -4.37
C PHE A 48 -0.89 -9.44 -3.30
N ARG A 49 -2.07 -9.88 -3.73
CA ARG A 49 -3.09 -10.46 -2.84
C ARG A 49 -2.55 -11.65 -2.04
N LYS A 50 -1.94 -12.61 -2.72
CA LYS A 50 -1.38 -13.80 -2.06
C LYS A 50 -0.28 -13.45 -1.05
N LYS A 51 0.56 -12.45 -1.36
CA LYS A 51 1.57 -11.96 -0.39
C LYS A 51 0.90 -11.40 0.87
N LEU A 52 -0.13 -10.57 0.70
CA LEU A 52 -0.85 -9.97 1.82
C LEU A 52 -1.60 -11.02 2.67
N ASP A 53 -2.27 -11.97 2.04
CA ASP A 53 -2.95 -13.06 2.74
C ASP A 53 -1.92 -13.91 3.54
N GLY A 54 -0.73 -14.16 2.97
CA GLY A 54 0.36 -14.87 3.66
C GLY A 54 0.97 -14.11 4.85
N LEU A 55 0.77 -12.79 4.91
CA LEU A 55 1.20 -11.92 6.01
C LEU A 55 0.09 -11.72 7.06
N GLY A 56 -1.08 -12.32 6.87
CA GLY A 56 -2.24 -12.17 7.77
C GLY A 56 -2.91 -10.80 7.66
N ALA A 57 -2.83 -10.14 6.50
CA ALA A 57 -3.43 -8.83 6.26
C ALA A 57 -4.95 -8.90 5.96
N ASP A 58 -5.68 -9.75 6.68
CA ASP A 58 -7.12 -10.03 6.46
C ASP A 58 -8.02 -8.81 6.73
N PHE A 59 -7.49 -7.78 7.40
CA PHE A 59 -8.17 -6.52 7.66
C PHE A 59 -8.25 -5.63 6.41
N LEU A 60 -7.45 -5.90 5.36
CA LEU A 60 -7.48 -5.10 4.14
C LEU A 60 -8.62 -5.55 3.22
N PRO A 61 -9.47 -4.61 2.77
CA PRO A 61 -10.56 -4.94 1.87
C PRO A 61 -10.08 -5.44 0.51
N VAL A 62 -10.86 -6.36 -0.09
CA VAL A 62 -10.62 -6.96 -1.42
C VAL A 62 -10.49 -5.97 -2.56
N TRP A 63 -11.14 -4.80 -2.48
CA TRP A 63 -11.06 -3.77 -3.51
C TRP A 63 -9.73 -2.99 -3.51
N TRP A 64 -8.87 -3.18 -2.50
CA TRP A 64 -7.55 -2.54 -2.46
C TRP A 64 -6.46 -3.37 -3.17
N THR A 65 -6.76 -4.63 -3.43
CA THR A 65 -5.84 -5.56 -4.07
C THR A 65 -6.11 -5.75 -5.55
N VAL A 66 -7.06 -5.00 -6.14
CA VAL A 66 -7.36 -4.96 -7.58
C VAL A 66 -6.53 -3.90 -8.33
#